data_AF-A0A7J6NF24-F1
#
_entry.id   AF-A0A7J6NF24-F1
#
_cell.length_a   1.000
_cell.length_b   1.000
_cell.length_c   1.000
_cell.angle_alpha   90.00
_cell.angle_beta   90.00
_cell.angle_gamma   90.00
#
_symmetry.space_group_name_H-M   'P 1'
#
loop_
_entity.id
_entity.type
_entity.pdbx_description
1 polymer ?
#
loop_
_entity_poly.entity_id
_entity_poly.type
_entity_poly.pdbx_seq_one_letter_code
_entity_poly.pdbx_strand_id
1 'polypeptide(L)'
;SEAEFLNEARELHPVPYSRRKSLSYAEPLRKISRSPAKVLDAPNLLDDFYLNLVDWGAGNVLAVGLAKTVYLWCPMTGAVTQLCEVPEDDLVASVAWNQD
;
A
#
# COMPACT_ATOMS: atom_id res chain seq x y z
N SER A 1 -27.23 -13.30 -8.55
CA SER A 1 -26.81 -13.82 -7.23
C SER A 1 -25.27 -13.80 -7.14
N GLU A 2 -24.68 -13.76 -5.95
CA GLU A 2 -23.21 -13.79 -5.76
C GLU A 2 -22.55 -15.01 -6.46
N ALA A 3 -23.32 -16.10 -6.60
CA ALA A 3 -22.95 -17.30 -7.33
C ALA A 3 -22.88 -17.13 -8.86
N GLU A 4 -23.65 -16.21 -9.46
CA GLU A 4 -23.59 -15.92 -10.89
C GLU A 4 -22.37 -15.05 -11.23
N PHE A 5 -22.05 -14.08 -10.36
CA PHE A 5 -20.89 -13.20 -10.53
C PHE A 5 -19.56 -13.96 -10.45
N LEU A 6 -19.49 -14.98 -9.58
CA LEU A 6 -18.34 -15.89 -9.49
C LEU A 6 -18.24 -16.87 -10.66
N ASN A 7 -19.35 -17.15 -11.35
CA ASN A 7 -19.34 -18.03 -12.52
C ASN A 7 -18.83 -17.30 -13.77
N GLU A 8 -19.17 -16.02 -13.90
CA GLU A 8 -18.71 -15.16 -15.00
C GLU A 8 -17.20 -14.90 -14.96
N ALA A 9 -16.63 -14.74 -13.75
CA ALA A 9 -15.18 -14.63 -13.55
C ALA A 9 -14.40 -15.92 -13.92
N ARG A 10 -15.06 -17.08 -13.99
CA ARG A 10 -14.44 -18.36 -14.37
C ARG A 10 -14.39 -18.58 -15.87
N GLU A 11 -15.23 -17.90 -16.66
CA GLU A 11 -15.26 -18.08 -18.12
C GLU A 11 -14.22 -17.22 -18.87
N LEU A 12 -13.62 -16.21 -18.23
CA LEU A 12 -12.75 -15.22 -18.89
C LEU A 12 -11.24 -15.54 -18.88
N HIS A 13 -10.79 -16.71 -18.45
CA HIS A 13 -9.36 -17.09 -18.50
C HIS A 13 -9.10 -18.35 -19.34
N PRO A 14 -8.49 -18.22 -20.53
CA PRO A 14 -8.08 -19.38 -21.32
C PRO A 14 -6.72 -19.85 -20.81
N VAL A 15 -6.72 -20.70 -19.77
CA VAL A 15 -5.53 -21.50 -19.43
C VAL A 15 -5.83 -22.94 -19.81
N PRO A 16 -5.12 -23.54 -20.77
CA PRO A 16 -5.47 -24.83 -21.33
C PRO A 16 -5.45 -25.90 -20.24
N TYR A 17 -6.63 -26.47 -19.99
CA TYR A 17 -6.86 -27.57 -19.08
C TYR A 17 -6.14 -28.82 -19.59
N SER A 18 -4.87 -28.99 -19.22
CA SER A 18 -4.16 -30.26 -19.41
C SER A 18 -3.61 -30.77 -18.08
N ARG A 19 -4.34 -31.78 -17.57
CA ARG A 19 -3.93 -32.81 -16.59
C ARG A 19 -3.19 -32.32 -15.35
N ARG A 20 -3.96 -31.93 -14.32
CA ARG A 20 -3.53 -32.22 -12.94
C ARG A 20 -3.69 -33.73 -12.70
N LYS A 21 -2.58 -34.47 -12.72
CA LYS A 21 -2.49 -35.75 -12.00
C LYS A 21 -2.91 -35.48 -10.54
N SER A 22 -3.73 -36.34 -9.96
CA SER A 22 -4.16 -36.22 -8.57
C SER A 22 -2.93 -36.29 -7.66
N LEU A 23 -2.51 -35.14 -7.14
CA LEU A 23 -1.55 -35.05 -6.04
C LEU A 23 -2.39 -35.03 -4.76
N SER A 24 -2.26 -36.07 -3.96
CA SER A 24 -2.77 -36.15 -2.58
C SER A 24 -2.00 -35.25 -1.60
N TYR A 25 -1.45 -34.14 -2.09
CA TYR A 25 -0.92 -33.04 -1.31
C TYR A 25 -1.78 -31.82 -1.65
N ALA A 26 -2.77 -31.54 -0.80
CA ALA A 26 -3.37 -30.22 -0.81
C ALA A 26 -2.27 -29.25 -0.36
N GLU A 27 -1.62 -28.58 -1.32
CA GLU A 27 -0.66 -27.54 -1.03
C GLU A 27 -1.27 -26.58 -0.01
N PRO A 28 -0.63 -26.37 1.16
CA PRO A 28 -1.20 -25.56 2.22
C PRO A 28 -1.42 -24.15 1.67
N LEU A 29 -2.67 -23.68 1.74
CA LEU A 29 -3.02 -22.33 1.33
C LEU A 29 -2.18 -21.33 2.11
N ARG A 30 -1.56 -20.38 1.39
CA ARG A 30 -0.77 -19.30 1.99
C ARG A 30 -1.61 -18.56 3.03
N LYS A 31 -1.17 -18.57 4.28
CA LYS A 31 -1.80 -17.79 5.35
C LYS A 31 -1.32 -16.33 5.23
N ILE A 32 -2.26 -15.40 5.16
CA ILE A 32 -1.99 -13.96 5.17
C ILE A 32 -2.51 -13.41 6.50
N SER A 33 -1.65 -12.70 7.23
CA SER A 33 -2.06 -12.02 8.46
C SER A 33 -3.15 -10.99 8.14
N ARG A 34 -4.21 -10.97 8.94
CA ARG A 34 -5.27 -9.94 8.85
C ARG A 34 -4.97 -8.71 9.70
N SER A 35 -3.88 -8.74 10.46
CA SER A 35 -3.49 -7.67 11.36
C SER A 35 -2.29 -6.93 10.76
N PRO A 36 -2.27 -5.58 10.86
CA PRO A 36 -1.14 -4.79 10.39
C PRO A 36 0.11 -5.17 11.18
N ALA A 37 1.26 -5.24 10.49
CA ALA A 37 2.53 -5.54 11.13
C ALA A 37 3.05 -4.36 11.98
N LYS A 38 2.72 -3.13 11.58
CA LYS A 38 3.10 -1.90 12.27
C LYS A 38 2.04 -0.83 12.02
N VAL A 39 1.79 -0.03 13.05
CA VAL A 39 0.92 1.14 13.01
C VAL A 39 1.77 2.35 13.35
N LEU A 40 1.59 3.42 12.58
CA LEU A 40 2.21 4.73 12.81
C LEU A 40 1.09 5.74 13.04
N ASP A 41 1.32 6.67 13.95
CA ASP A 41 0.40 7.78 14.15
C ASP A 41 0.61 8.80 13.02
N ALA A 42 -0.48 9.26 12.42
CA ALA A 42 -0.50 10.23 11.33
C ALA A 42 -1.43 11.40 11.69
N PRO A 43 -1.04 12.24 12.68
CA PRO A 43 -1.86 13.38 13.08
C PRO A 43 -1.99 14.36 11.91
N ASN A 44 -3.19 14.90 11.70
CA ASN A 44 -3.48 15.87 10.63
C ASN A 44 -3.26 15.34 9.20
N LEU A 45 -3.29 14.02 9.01
CA LEU A 45 -3.45 13.45 7.68
C LEU A 45 -4.82 13.86 7.13
N LEU A 46 -4.82 14.52 5.97
CA LEU A 46 -6.03 15.03 5.35
C LEU A 46 -6.79 13.89 4.67
N ASP A 47 -8.09 13.81 4.93
CA ASP A 47 -9.01 12.86 4.28
C ASP A 47 -9.61 13.51 3.03
N ASP A 48 -8.81 13.58 1.97
CA ASP A 48 -9.20 14.16 0.69
C ASP A 48 -8.78 13.24 -0.46
N PHE A 49 -9.75 12.90 -1.31
CA PHE A 49 -9.61 11.98 -2.43
C PHE A 49 -8.57 12.41 -3.48
N TYR A 50 -8.30 13.72 -3.59
CA TYR A 50 -7.41 14.26 -4.62
C TYR A 50 -5.95 14.32 -4.19
N LEU A 51 -5.65 14.00 -2.93
CA LEU A 51 -4.30 14.12 -2.39
C LEU A 51 -3.55 12.79 -2.46
N ASN A 52 -2.24 12.86 -2.72
CA ASN A 52 -1.34 11.71 -2.76
C ASN A 52 -0.23 11.87 -1.72
N LEU A 53 -0.60 11.72 -0.44
CA LEU A 53 0.23 12.17 0.69
C LEU A 53 1.24 11.16 1.20
N VAL A 54 1.33 9.96 0.62
CA VAL A 54 2.21 8.89 1.09
C VAL A 54 2.96 8.28 -0.08
N ASP A 55 4.27 8.18 0.04
CA ASP A 55 5.08 7.42 -0.91
C ASP A 55 6.26 6.71 -0.23
N TRP A 56 6.58 5.50 -0.71
CA TRP A 56 7.62 4.64 -0.15
C TRP A 56 8.76 4.50 -1.16
N GLY A 57 9.88 5.17 -0.88
CA GLY A 57 11.03 5.19 -1.78
C GLY A 57 11.83 3.89 -1.78
N ALA A 58 12.55 3.63 -2.87
CA ALA A 58 13.42 2.47 -3.04
C ALA A 58 14.52 2.38 -1.95
N GLY A 59 14.92 3.51 -1.37
CA GLY A 59 15.83 3.59 -0.21
C GLY A 59 15.23 3.14 1.12
N ASN A 60 14.02 2.57 1.10
CA ASN A 60 13.28 2.14 2.28
C ASN A 60 13.05 3.28 3.28
N VAL A 61 12.57 4.40 2.77
CA VAL A 61 12.12 5.54 3.57
C VAL A 61 10.70 5.89 3.11
N LEU A 62 9.80 6.01 4.08
CA LEU A 62 8.43 6.44 3.85
C LEU A 62 8.35 7.96 3.96
N ALA A 63 7.85 8.64 2.94
CA ALA A 63 7.49 10.05 3.00
C ALA A 63 5.98 10.17 3.26
N VAL A 64 5.60 11.05 4.20
CA VAL A 64 4.20 11.30 4.57
C VAL A 64 3.96 12.80 4.70
N GLY A 65 3.00 13.34 3.96
CA GLY A 65 2.49 14.69 4.12
C GLY A 65 1.40 14.77 5.20
N LEU A 66 1.64 15.56 6.24
CA LEU A 66 0.71 15.80 7.35
C LEU A 66 0.41 17.30 7.44
N ALA A 67 -0.78 17.70 6.98
CA ALA A 67 -1.17 19.09 6.75
C ALA A 67 -0.12 19.88 5.93
N LYS A 68 0.74 20.65 6.61
CA LYS A 68 1.74 21.54 5.98
C LYS A 68 3.14 20.94 5.95
N THR A 69 3.34 19.80 6.60
CA THR A 69 4.68 19.29 6.89
C THR A 69 4.88 17.94 6.23
N VAL A 70 6.04 17.72 5.61
CA VAL A 70 6.45 16.40 5.12
C VAL A 70 7.37 15.75 6.14
N TYR A 71 7.05 14.52 6.53
CA TYR A 71 7.85 13.68 7.43
C TYR A 71 8.43 12.50 6.67
N LEU A 72 9.65 12.12 7.06
CA LEU A 72 10.34 10.93 6.61
C LEU A 72 10.41 9.93 7.76
N TRP A 73 10.05 8.67 7.48
CA TRP A 73 10.18 7.58 8.44
C TRP A 73 11.04 6.46 7.85
N CYS A 74 12.06 6.03 8.60
CA CYS A 74 12.90 4.89 8.22
C CYS A 74 12.46 3.63 8.98
N PRO A 75 11.97 2.56 8.32
CA PRO A 75 11.57 1.32 8.97
C PRO A 75 12.72 0.58 9.65
N MET A 76 13.95 0.77 9.18
CA MET A 76 15.13 0.05 9.69
C MET A 76 15.59 0.59 11.04
N THR A 77 15.52 1.91 11.23
CA THR A 77 15.96 2.58 12.47
C THR A 77 14.80 3.02 13.35
N GLY A 78 13.59 3.13 12.79
CA GLY A 78 12.44 3.75 13.43
C GLY A 78 12.52 5.28 13.50
N ALA A 79 13.55 5.90 12.93
CA ALA A 79 13.74 7.35 12.99
C ALA A 79 12.66 8.10 12.20
N VAL A 80 12.25 9.25 12.74
CA VAL A 80 11.32 10.19 12.11
C VAL A 80 12.04 11.53 11.95
N THR A 81 11.99 12.09 10.75
CA THR A 81 12.61 13.38 10.42
C THR A 81 11.58 14.28 9.75
N GLN A 82 11.44 15.52 10.22
CA GLN A 82 10.72 16.55 9.49
C GLN A 82 11.58 17.04 8.32
N LEU A 83 11.10 16.88 7.08
CA LEU A 83 11.85 17.26 5.87
C LEU A 83 11.67 18.73 5.54
N CYS A 84 10.42 19.18 5.44
CA CYS A 84 10.07 20.56 5.11
C CYS A 84 8.66 20.89 5.58
N GLU A 85 8.37 22.19 5.58
CA GLU A 85 7.04 22.75 5.84
C GLU A 85 6.73 23.76 4.73
N VAL A 86 5.49 23.74 4.23
CA VAL A 86 5.01 24.68 3.21
C VAL A 86 4.52 26.00 3.84
N PRO A 87 4.41 27.11 3.08
CA PRO A 87 4.00 28.42 3.60
C PRO A 87 2.61 28.44 4.27
N GLU A 88 2.30 29.52 5.01
CA GLU A 88 1.16 29.59 5.95
C GLU A 88 -0.23 29.33 5.35
N ASP A 89 -0.44 29.50 4.04
CA ASP A 89 -1.75 29.27 3.39
C ASP A 89 -1.79 28.01 2.51
N ASP A 90 -0.71 27.23 2.45
CA ASP A 90 -0.62 26.03 1.62
C ASP A 90 -0.71 24.74 2.44
N LEU A 91 -1.02 23.65 1.74
CA LEU A 91 -1.03 22.28 2.25
C LEU A 91 -0.21 21.40 1.32
N VAL A 92 0.38 20.33 1.87
CA VAL A 92 1.00 19.30 1.05
C VAL A 92 -0.11 18.61 0.26
N ALA A 93 0.01 18.60 -1.07
CA ALA A 93 -0.97 17.95 -1.94
C ALA A 93 -0.50 16.58 -2.46
N SER A 94 0.81 16.42 -2.67
CA SER A 94 1.41 15.15 -3.07
C SER A 94 2.85 15.01 -2.59
N VAL A 95 3.29 13.76 -2.42
CA VAL A 95 4.70 13.38 -2.26
C VAL A 95 5.01 12.25 -3.24
N ALA A 96 6.20 12.28 -3.84
CA ALA A 96 6.68 11.23 -4.73
C ALA A 96 8.21 11.19 -4.69
N TRP A 97 8.76 10.02 -4.44
CA TRP A 97 10.17 9.73 -4.56
C TRP A 97 10.58 9.65 -6.02
N ASN A 98 11.83 10.02 -6.29
CA ASN A 98 12.45 9.70 -7.57
C ASN A 98 12.72 8.18 -7.67
N GLN A 99 12.95 7.71 -8.89
CA GLN A 99 13.21 6.29 -9.18
C GLN A 99 14.69 5.90 -9.03
N ASP A 100 15.58 6.85 -8.73
CA ASP A 100 17.04 6.64 -8.67
C ASP A 100 17.52 6.13 -7.30
#